data_AF-A0A971X1T1-F1
#
_entry.id   AF-A0A971X1T1-F1
#
_cell.length_a   1.000
_cell.length_b   1.000
_cell.length_c   1.000
_cell.angle_alpha   90.00
_cell.angle_beta   90.00
_cell.angle_gamma   90.00
#
_symmetry.space_group_name_H-M   'P 1'
#
loop_
_entity.id
_entity.type
_entity.pdbx_description
1 polymer ?
#
loop_
_entity_poly.entity_id
_entity_poly.type
_entity_poly.pdbx_seq_one_letter_code
_entity_poly.pdbx_strand_id
1 'polypeptide(L)'
;DKDGIVLCLLAAEITAVTGLSPSQYYAKLTAQHGTPYYRRIDAAATPEQKAAFKGLTVAHIRATELAGEAITAVLLNAPGNGAAIGGIKVCTENGWFAARPSGTEALYKIYAESFISEAHLQLLIDEAQGLLAPSLRGA
;
A
#
# COMPACT_ATOMS: atom_id res chain seq x y z
N ASP A 1 -6.88 -14.11 -18.03
CA ASP A 1 -5.89 -13.04 -18.29
C ASP A 1 -6.54 -11.69 -18.04
N LYS A 2 -5.78 -10.60 -18.00
CA LYS A 2 -6.33 -9.24 -17.96
C LYS A 2 -6.70 -8.80 -19.39
N ASP A 3 -7.87 -8.21 -19.57
CA ASP A 3 -8.36 -7.73 -20.87
C ASP A 3 -8.40 -6.19 -20.91
N GLY A 4 -7.46 -5.60 -21.66
CA GLY A 4 -7.36 -4.15 -21.82
C GLY A 4 -8.42 -3.58 -22.76
N ILE A 5 -8.91 -4.35 -23.73
CA ILE A 5 -9.91 -3.88 -24.71
C ILE A 5 -11.24 -3.65 -23.99
N VAL A 6 -11.63 -4.58 -23.13
CA VAL A 6 -12.86 -4.45 -22.32
C VAL A 6 -12.79 -3.22 -21.40
N LEU A 7 -11.64 -2.95 -20.76
CA LEU A 7 -11.49 -1.75 -19.92
C LEU A 7 -11.55 -0.44 -20.73
N CYS A 8 -11.05 -0.42 -21.97
CA CYS A 8 -11.21 0.73 -22.86
C CYS A 8 -12.68 0.95 -23.26
N LEU A 9 -13.39 -0.13 -23.61
CA LEU A 9 -14.81 -0.06 -23.96
C LEU A 9 -15.67 0.37 -22.75
N LEU A 10 -15.34 -0.08 -21.55
CA LEU A 10 -16.00 0.35 -20.32
C LEU A 10 -15.84 1.86 -20.07
N ALA A 11 -14.66 2.43 -20.32
CA ALA A 11 -14.46 3.87 -20.22
C ALA A 11 -15.34 4.66 -21.20
N ALA A 12 -15.54 4.12 -22.41
CA ALA A 12 -16.47 4.69 -23.39
C ALA A 12 -17.92 4.57 -22.92
N GLU A 13 -18.32 3.44 -22.35
CA GLU A 13 -19.67 3.22 -21.79
C GLU A 13 -19.96 4.17 -20.63
N ILE A 14 -19.03 4.34 -19.67
CA ILE A 14 -19.17 5.30 -18.57
C ILE A 14 -19.44 6.70 -19.14
N THR A 15 -18.69 7.10 -20.16
CA THR A 15 -18.86 8.42 -20.80
C THR A 15 -20.21 8.53 -21.50
N ALA A 16 -20.61 7.52 -22.26
CA ALA A 16 -21.85 7.51 -23.01
C ALA A 16 -23.11 7.51 -22.11
N VAL A 17 -23.08 6.74 -21.02
CA VAL A 17 -24.23 6.56 -20.12
C VAL A 17 -24.34 7.70 -19.11
N THR A 18 -23.21 8.18 -18.57
CA THR A 18 -23.22 9.16 -17.47
C THR A 18 -23.00 10.59 -17.93
N GLY A 19 -22.51 10.79 -19.16
CA GLY A 19 -22.07 12.10 -19.67
C GLY A 19 -20.76 12.61 -19.07
N LEU A 20 -20.10 11.81 -18.23
CA LEU A 20 -18.85 12.16 -17.56
C LEU A 20 -17.70 11.30 -18.07
N SER A 21 -16.55 11.90 -18.35
CA SER A 21 -15.32 11.15 -18.56
C SER A 21 -14.92 10.39 -17.28
N PRO A 22 -14.13 9.31 -17.37
CA PRO A 22 -13.62 8.62 -16.18
C PRO A 22 -12.86 9.53 -15.21
N SER A 23 -12.14 10.56 -15.70
CA SER A 23 -11.44 11.52 -14.84
C SER A 23 -12.39 12.46 -14.11
N GLN A 24 -13.48 12.89 -14.76
CA GLN A 24 -14.55 13.66 -14.08
C GLN A 24 -15.29 12.78 -13.06
N TYR A 25 -15.50 11.51 -13.38
CA TYR A 25 -16.11 10.55 -12.46
C TYR A 25 -15.21 10.33 -11.23
N TYR A 26 -13.89 10.20 -11.42
CA TYR A 26 -12.92 10.14 -10.33
C TYR A 26 -12.97 11.40 -9.45
N ALA A 27 -13.02 12.60 -10.04
CA ALA A 27 -13.14 13.85 -9.29
C ALA A 27 -14.41 13.90 -8.42
N LYS A 28 -15.52 13.30 -8.89
CA LYS A 28 -16.74 13.15 -8.09
C LYS A 28 -16.53 12.22 -6.89
N LEU A 29 -15.84 11.09 -7.09
CA LEU A 29 -15.53 10.14 -6.00
C LEU A 29 -14.63 10.79 -4.94
N THR A 30 -13.59 11.51 -5.35
CA THR A 30 -12.68 12.16 -4.39
C THR A 30 -13.34 13.33 -3.66
N ALA A 31 -14.33 14.00 -4.27
CA ALA A 31 -15.15 14.98 -3.57
C ALA A 31 -16.05 14.35 -2.50
N GLN A 32 -16.47 13.09 -2.67
CA GLN A 32 -17.34 12.37 -1.72
C GLN A 32 -16.57 11.65 -0.62
N HIS A 33 -15.39 11.12 -0.95
CA HIS A 33 -14.67 10.18 -0.08
C HIS A 33 -13.29 10.67 0.35
N GLY A 34 -12.88 11.87 -0.09
CA GLY A 34 -11.53 12.39 0.11
C GLY A 34 -10.59 12.05 -1.04
N THR A 35 -9.52 12.84 -1.18
CA THR A 35 -8.51 12.63 -2.23
C THR A 35 -7.39 11.75 -1.70
N PRO A 36 -7.13 10.57 -2.30
CA PRO A 36 -6.00 9.74 -1.92
C PRO A 36 -4.69 10.29 -2.52
N TYR A 37 -3.64 10.23 -1.72
CA TYR A 37 -2.26 10.51 -2.07
C TYR A 37 -1.51 9.19 -2.02
N TYR A 38 -1.02 8.71 -3.16
CA TYR A 38 -0.38 7.41 -3.28
C TYR A 38 1.09 7.53 -3.69
N ARG A 39 1.96 6.68 -3.13
CA ARG A 39 3.34 6.54 -3.61
C ARG A 39 3.84 5.11 -3.45
N ARG A 40 4.65 4.68 -4.42
CA ARG A 40 5.53 3.52 -4.28
C ARG A 40 6.96 4.01 -4.15
N ILE A 41 7.68 3.50 -3.17
CA ILE A 41 9.14 3.66 -3.08
C ILE A 41 9.83 2.30 -3.13
N ASP A 42 11.02 2.31 -3.69
CA ASP A 42 11.87 1.12 -3.81
C ASP A 42 13.09 1.33 -2.89
N ALA A 43 13.36 0.37 -1.99
CA ALA A 43 14.44 0.43 -1.02
C ALA A 43 15.42 -0.73 -1.27
N ALA A 44 16.71 -0.41 -1.38
CA ALA A 44 17.76 -1.42 -1.55
C ALA A 44 17.69 -2.47 -0.43
N ALA A 45 17.91 -3.73 -0.80
CA ALA A 45 17.78 -4.85 0.11
C ALA A 45 18.88 -5.88 -0.14
N THR A 46 19.61 -6.24 0.91
CA THR A 46 20.51 -7.40 0.85
C THR A 46 19.71 -8.71 0.73
N PRO A 47 20.33 -9.82 0.29
CA PRO A 47 19.68 -11.12 0.28
C PRO A 47 19.08 -11.52 1.64
N GLU A 48 19.77 -11.20 2.74
CA GLU A 48 19.34 -11.47 4.12
C GLU A 48 18.10 -10.65 4.48
N GLN A 49 18.11 -9.35 4.16
CA GLN A 49 16.94 -8.47 4.31
C GLN A 49 15.74 -9.00 3.53
N LYS A 50 15.94 -9.47 2.29
CA LYS A 50 14.87 -10.08 1.49
C LYS A 50 14.36 -11.38 2.09
N ALA A 51 15.25 -12.22 2.64
CA ALA A 51 14.88 -13.46 3.29
C ALA A 51 14.08 -13.22 4.59
N ALA A 52 14.42 -12.17 5.33
CA ALA A 52 13.74 -11.78 6.57
C ALA A 52 12.25 -11.49 6.38
N PHE A 53 11.80 -11.09 5.18
CA PHE A 53 10.37 -10.93 4.88
C PHE A 53 9.55 -12.21 5.11
N LYS A 54 10.15 -13.40 4.97
CA LYS A 54 9.46 -14.68 5.24
C LYS A 54 9.20 -14.91 6.73
N GLY A 55 9.99 -14.28 7.60
CA GLY A 55 9.89 -14.37 9.05
C GLY A 55 9.03 -13.28 9.68
N LEU A 56 8.47 -12.36 8.88
CA LEU A 56 7.62 -11.30 9.41
C LEU A 56 6.37 -11.87 10.07
N THR A 57 6.07 -11.34 11.24
CA THR A 57 4.89 -11.64 12.05
C THR A 57 4.26 -10.34 12.52
N VAL A 58 2.99 -10.37 12.92
CA VAL A 58 2.31 -9.17 13.44
C VAL A 58 3.01 -8.58 14.66
N ALA A 59 3.68 -9.41 15.47
CA ALA A 59 4.40 -9.00 16.67
C ALA A 59 5.64 -8.13 16.41
N HIS A 60 6.10 -8.06 15.15
CA HIS A 60 7.17 -7.15 14.73
C HIS A 60 6.70 -5.69 14.69
N ILE A 61 5.39 -5.45 14.51
CA ILE A 61 4.81 -4.11 14.60
C ILE A 61 4.33 -3.91 16.04
N ARG A 62 5.21 -3.35 16.87
CA ARG A 62 4.91 -3.03 18.27
C ARG A 62 4.27 -1.65 18.46
N ALA A 63 4.40 -0.79 17.44
CA ALA A 63 3.75 0.51 17.46
C ALA A 63 2.23 0.31 17.51
N THR A 64 1.56 1.20 18.24
CA THR A 64 0.09 1.29 18.30
C THR A 64 -0.44 2.36 17.37
N GLU A 65 0.44 3.21 16.86
CA GLU A 65 0.12 4.33 15.96
C GLU A 65 1.06 4.32 14.75
N LEU A 66 0.58 4.90 13.66
CA LEU A 66 1.30 5.12 12.42
C LEU A 66 0.85 6.47 11.86
N ALA A 67 1.81 7.38 11.64
CA ALA A 67 1.60 8.75 11.20
C ALA A 67 0.64 9.57 12.10
N GLY A 68 0.62 9.26 13.40
CA GLY A 68 -0.24 9.90 14.40
C GLY A 68 -1.67 9.33 14.48
N GLU A 69 -1.97 8.26 13.75
CA GLU A 69 -3.26 7.56 13.80
C GLU A 69 -3.13 6.16 14.40
N ALA A 70 -4.15 5.70 15.12
CA ALA A 70 -4.17 4.35 15.67
C ALA A 70 -4.10 3.29 14.55
N ILE A 71 -3.25 2.27 14.76
CA ILE A 71 -3.18 1.12 13.86
C ILE A 71 -4.44 0.27 14.04
N THR A 72 -5.18 0.11 12.95
CA THR A 72 -6.44 -0.65 12.91
C THR A 72 -6.22 -2.10 12.45
N ALA A 73 -5.15 -2.37 11.69
CA ALA A 73 -4.81 -3.71 11.25
C ALA A 73 -3.33 -3.88 10.92
N VAL A 74 -2.80 -5.08 11.21
CA VAL A 74 -1.49 -5.57 10.73
C VAL A 74 -1.71 -6.91 10.04
N LEU A 75 -1.42 -6.99 8.76
CA LEU A 75 -1.80 -8.10 7.88
C LEU A 75 -0.60 -8.74 7.22
N LEU A 76 -0.52 -10.08 7.30
CA LEU A 76 0.42 -10.92 6.56
C LEU A 76 -0.29 -11.77 5.49
N ASN A 77 -1.62 -11.86 5.61
CA ASN A 77 -2.50 -12.62 4.74
C ASN A 77 -3.58 -11.68 4.20
N ALA A 78 -3.99 -11.91 2.95
CA ALA A 78 -5.05 -11.15 2.32
C ALA A 78 -6.41 -11.47 2.97
N PRO A 79 -7.17 -10.49 3.47
CA PRO A 79 -8.45 -10.76 4.14
C PRO A 79 -9.49 -11.47 3.28
N GLY A 80 -9.47 -11.25 1.95
CA GLY A 80 -10.46 -11.80 1.04
C GLY A 80 -10.33 -13.31 0.76
N ASN A 81 -9.14 -13.90 0.91
CA ASN A 81 -8.91 -15.32 0.59
C ASN A 81 -7.93 -16.04 1.52
N GLY A 82 -7.39 -15.37 2.55
CA GLY A 82 -6.44 -15.93 3.50
C GLY A 82 -5.04 -16.22 2.94
N ALA A 83 -4.77 -15.96 1.65
CA ALA A 83 -3.47 -16.23 1.05
C ALA A 83 -2.39 -15.31 1.64
N ALA A 84 -1.19 -15.84 1.87
CA ALA A 84 -0.05 -15.04 2.32
C ALA A 84 0.28 -13.97 1.28
N ILE A 85 0.45 -12.71 1.72
CA ILE A 85 0.80 -11.61 0.82
C ILE A 85 2.30 -11.62 0.48
N GLY A 86 3.12 -12.38 1.21
CA GLY A 86 4.57 -12.40 1.05
C GLY A 86 5.19 -11.05 1.41
N GLY A 87 4.79 -10.53 2.56
CA GLY A 87 5.11 -9.20 3.06
C GLY A 87 4.23 -8.82 4.24
N ILE A 88 4.10 -7.53 4.51
CA ILE A 88 3.26 -6.99 5.58
C ILE A 88 2.47 -5.78 5.09
N LYS A 89 1.24 -5.61 5.56
CA LYS A 89 0.43 -4.41 5.37
C LYS A 89 -0.03 -3.89 6.73
N VAL A 90 0.14 -2.60 6.98
CA VAL A 90 -0.34 -1.91 8.19
C VAL A 90 -1.35 -0.85 7.78
N CYS A 91 -2.49 -0.81 8.46
CA CYS A 91 -3.59 0.10 8.17
C CYS A 91 -3.88 0.99 9.39
N THR A 92 -4.31 2.21 9.11
CA THR A 92 -4.95 3.15 10.05
C THR A 92 -6.34 3.51 9.48
N GLU A 93 -7.00 4.52 10.05
CA GLU A 93 -8.25 5.04 9.49
C GLU A 93 -8.03 5.75 8.15
N ASN A 94 -7.08 6.68 8.06
CA ASN A 94 -6.89 7.50 6.86
C ASN A 94 -5.66 7.13 6.00
N GLY A 95 -4.95 6.04 6.33
CA GLY A 95 -3.80 5.64 5.54
C GLY A 95 -3.34 4.21 5.77
N TRP A 96 -2.47 3.74 4.88
CA TRP A 96 -1.85 2.42 5.00
C TRP A 96 -0.49 2.39 4.31
N PHE A 97 0.35 1.43 4.72
CA PHE A 97 1.49 1.00 3.92
C PHE A 97 1.51 -0.52 3.75
N ALA A 98 2.10 -1.00 2.67
CA ALA A 98 2.41 -2.41 2.44
C ALA A 98 3.84 -2.56 1.95
N ALA A 99 4.58 -3.53 2.49
CA ALA A 99 5.96 -3.80 2.13
C ALA A 99 6.14 -5.24 1.65
N ARG A 100 6.83 -5.43 0.52
CA ARG A 100 7.11 -6.75 -0.07
C ARG A 100 8.50 -6.79 -0.71
N PRO A 101 9.23 -7.91 -0.64
CA PRO A 101 10.51 -8.04 -1.34
C PRO A 101 10.29 -8.15 -2.86
N SER A 102 11.19 -7.59 -3.67
CA SER A 102 11.17 -7.80 -5.12
C SER A 102 11.52 -9.25 -5.46
N GLY A 103 10.81 -9.84 -6.43
CA GLY A 103 11.10 -11.20 -6.89
C GLY A 103 12.39 -11.29 -7.70
N THR A 104 12.78 -10.21 -8.38
CA THR A 104 13.86 -10.21 -9.38
C THR A 104 15.02 -9.27 -9.01
N GLU A 105 14.76 -8.23 -8.23
CA GLU A 105 15.74 -7.17 -7.95
C GLU A 105 16.23 -7.22 -6.50
N ALA A 106 17.40 -6.65 -6.22
CA ALA A 106 17.98 -6.52 -4.87
C ALA A 106 17.35 -5.35 -4.09
N LEU A 107 16.03 -5.34 -4.00
CA LEU A 107 15.24 -4.32 -3.32
C LEU A 107 13.96 -4.91 -2.71
N TYR A 108 13.36 -4.18 -1.79
CA TYR A 108 11.96 -4.35 -1.39
C TYR A 108 11.18 -3.07 -1.72
N LYS A 109 9.86 -3.20 -1.89
CA LYS A 109 8.97 -2.13 -2.30
C LYS A 109 8.05 -1.77 -1.14
N ILE A 110 7.90 -0.48 -0.86
CA ILE A 110 6.85 0.04 0.01
C ILE A 110 5.82 0.74 -0.87
N TYR A 111 4.57 0.36 -0.69
CA TYR A 111 3.40 1.03 -1.24
C TYR A 111 2.71 1.75 -0.09
N ALA A 112 2.39 3.02 -0.24
CA ALA A 112 1.70 3.79 0.79
C ALA A 112 0.62 4.67 0.18
N GLU A 113 -0.44 4.89 0.94
CA GLU A 113 -1.56 5.75 0.58
C GLU A 113 -2.07 6.50 1.80
N SER A 114 -2.45 7.76 1.61
CA SER A 114 -2.98 8.67 2.61
C SER A 114 -4.22 9.39 2.07
N PHE A 115 -5.26 9.57 2.87
CA PHE A 115 -6.43 10.39 2.54
C PHE A 115 -6.36 11.80 3.16
N ILE A 116 -5.28 12.13 3.87
CA ILE A 116 -5.12 13.42 4.57
C ILE A 116 -4.37 14.43 3.70
N SER A 117 -3.12 14.13 3.35
CA SER A 117 -2.24 15.02 2.56
C SER A 117 -0.99 14.29 2.06
N GLU A 118 -0.24 14.94 1.16
CA GLU A 118 1.11 14.49 0.77
C GLU A 118 2.09 14.48 1.94
N ALA A 119 1.98 15.42 2.88
CA ALA A 119 2.83 15.47 4.07
C ALA A 119 2.56 14.25 4.99
N HIS A 120 1.28 13.90 5.16
CA HIS A 120 0.90 12.69 5.89
C HIS A 120 1.36 11.42 5.15
N LEU A 121 1.28 11.39 3.82
CA LEU A 121 1.86 10.29 3.02
C LEU A 121 3.37 10.14 3.24
N GLN A 122 4.11 11.26 3.30
CA GLN A 122 5.54 11.20 3.57
C GLN A 122 5.83 10.63 4.97
N LEU A 123 5.06 11.07 5.98
CA LEU A 123 5.19 10.54 7.34
C LEU A 123 4.91 9.04 7.41
N LEU A 124 3.87 8.56 6.72
CA LEU A 124 3.57 7.12 6.58
C LEU A 124 4.77 6.35 6.02
N ILE A 125 5.43 6.88 5.01
CA ILE A 125 6.58 6.24 4.35
C ILE A 125 7.78 6.20 5.29
N ASP A 126 8.08 7.31 5.96
CA ASP A 126 9.22 7.42 6.86
C ASP A 126 9.06 6.48 8.06
N GLU A 127 7.87 6.46 8.67
CA GLU A 127 7.56 5.54 9.76
C GLU A 127 7.52 4.09 9.30
N ALA A 128 7.00 3.78 8.11
CA ALA A 128 7.03 2.42 7.56
C ALA A 128 8.48 1.89 7.45
N GLN A 129 9.41 2.70 6.95
CA GLN A 129 10.83 2.33 6.90
C GLN A 129 11.40 2.09 8.30
N GLY A 130 11.08 2.97 9.25
CA GLY A 130 11.50 2.85 10.65
C GLY A 130 10.97 1.57 11.34
N LEU A 131 9.70 1.24 11.13
CA LEU A 131 9.05 0.05 11.70
C LEU A 131 9.60 -1.25 11.12
N LEU A 132 9.97 -1.26 9.84
CA LEU A 132 10.51 -2.45 9.18
C LEU A 132 11.99 -2.67 9.48
N ALA A 133 12.77 -1.60 9.67
CA ALA A 133 14.22 -1.69 9.79
C ALA A 133 14.72 -2.70 10.85
N PRO A 134 14.17 -2.78 12.08
CA PRO A 134 14.62 -3.77 13.07
C PRO A 134 14.39 -5.21 12.62
N SER A 135 13.23 -5.47 11.99
CA SER A 135 12.82 -6.81 11.56
C SER A 135 13.57 -7.30 10.33
N LEU A 136 14.14 -6.37 9.56
CA LEU A 136 14.87 -6.69 8.33
C LEU A 136 16.39 -6.75 8.52
N ARG A 137 16.95 -6.41 9.69
CA ARG A 137 18.43 -6.38 9.91
C ARG A 137 19.16 -7.71 9.73
N GLY A 138 18.45 -8.82 9.53
CA GLY A 138 19.04 -10.16 9.57
C GLY A 138 19.39 -10.54 11.01
N ALA A 139 19.30 -11.84 11.32
CA ALA A 139 19.85 -12.36 12.57
C ALA A 139 21.38 -12.40 12.48
#